data_AF-A0A8D1Z6Z8-F1
#
_entry.id   AF-A0A8D1Z6Z8-F1
#
_cell.length_a   1.000
_cell.length_b   1.000
_cell.length_c   1.000
_cell.angle_alpha   90.00
_cell.angle_beta   90.00
_cell.angle_gamma   90.00
#
_symmetry.space_group_name_H-M   'P 1'
#
loop_
_entity.id
_entity.type
_entity.pdbx_description
1 polymer ?
#
loop_
_entity_poly.entity_id
_entity_poly.type
_entity_poly.pdbx_seq_one_letter_code
_entity_poly.pdbx_strand_id
1 'polypeptide(L)'
;MVHSRESEEQNQDIRDDKELVLVQLQKLKAQRTQARGVSQENLVRLTLESNATLKALRKTVDKGEKILKLAEICRKFETEEEKVLPFYSSVLTPEEQEEIEKTDPEEFNEELAKAIVDYTGMENFWKRYNKVKLEQLSLQHRRTQLLKINEKLREMLRQYLDGISVSDEVLSQLNPLFIVNHRSNLPRPLSTPTAEPGDKKPPTTYNIIEAAHVISHIL
;
A
#
# COMPACT_ATOMS: atom_id res chain seq x y z
N MET A 1 -20.53 -67.27 -82.89
CA MET A 1 -20.83 -65.82 -82.89
C MET A 1 -21.49 -65.35 -81.60
N VAL A 2 -22.53 -66.02 -81.07
CA VAL A 2 -23.24 -65.60 -79.84
C VAL A 2 -22.34 -65.50 -78.59
N HIS A 3 -21.53 -66.53 -78.29
CA HIS A 3 -20.62 -66.49 -77.14
C HIS A 3 -19.53 -65.42 -77.20
N SER A 4 -19.11 -65.01 -78.40
CA SER A 4 -18.11 -63.94 -78.56
C SER A 4 -18.70 -62.59 -78.16
N ARG A 5 -19.96 -62.36 -78.53
CA ARG A 5 -20.69 -61.13 -78.23
C ARG A 5 -21.03 -61.04 -76.75
N GLU A 6 -21.48 -62.14 -76.15
CA GLU A 6 -21.76 -62.23 -74.71
C GLU A 6 -20.48 -61.98 -73.87
N SER A 7 -19.33 -62.48 -74.31
CA SER A 7 -18.05 -62.20 -73.68
C SER A 7 -17.59 -60.74 -73.84
N GLU A 8 -17.90 -60.10 -74.98
CA GLU A 8 -17.62 -58.67 -75.18
C GLU A 8 -18.50 -57.78 -74.28
N GLU A 9 -19.79 -58.08 -74.18
CA GLU A 9 -20.73 -57.36 -73.31
C GLU A 9 -20.30 -57.48 -71.83
N GLN A 10 -19.97 -58.69 -71.34
CA GLN A 10 -19.44 -58.87 -69.99
C GLN A 10 -18.12 -58.14 -69.73
N ASN A 11 -17.21 -58.13 -70.71
CA ASN A 11 -15.95 -57.40 -70.58
C ASN A 11 -16.16 -55.88 -70.56
N GLN A 12 -17.20 -55.38 -71.22
CA GLN A 12 -17.58 -53.97 -71.19
C GLN A 12 -18.15 -53.59 -69.82
N ASP A 13 -19.08 -54.38 -69.29
CA ASP A 13 -19.66 -54.15 -67.95
C ASP A 13 -18.57 -54.13 -66.87
N ILE A 14 -17.61 -55.06 -66.92
CA ILE A 14 -16.47 -55.11 -65.98
C ILE A 14 -15.59 -53.85 -66.10
N ARG A 15 -15.42 -53.30 -67.31
CA ARG A 15 -14.64 -52.06 -67.52
C ARG A 15 -15.38 -50.86 -66.94
N ASP A 16 -16.68 -50.78 -67.16
CA ASP A 16 -17.53 -49.70 -66.68
C ASP A 16 -17.59 -49.71 -65.14
N ASP A 17 -17.75 -50.88 -64.52
CA ASP A 17 -17.69 -51.05 -63.06
C ASP A 17 -16.31 -50.67 -62.49
N LYS A 18 -15.23 -51.09 -63.15
CA LYS A 18 -13.87 -50.71 -62.75
C LYS A 18 -13.69 -49.19 -62.80
N GLU A 19 -14.17 -48.53 -63.85
CA GLU A 19 -14.09 -47.07 -63.98
C GLU A 19 -14.88 -46.38 -62.87
N LEU A 20 -16.11 -46.83 -62.60
CA LEU A 20 -16.94 -46.32 -61.52
C LEU A 20 -16.24 -46.43 -60.16
N VAL A 21 -15.67 -47.61 -59.85
CA VAL A 21 -14.92 -47.84 -58.61
C VAL A 21 -13.68 -46.95 -58.53
N LEU A 22 -12.97 -46.74 -59.64
CA LEU A 22 -11.81 -45.84 -59.69
C LEU A 22 -12.20 -44.39 -59.37
N VAL A 23 -13.30 -43.88 -59.93
CA VAL A 23 -13.81 -42.54 -59.63
C VAL A 23 -14.19 -42.41 -58.15
N GLN A 24 -14.88 -43.40 -57.60
CA GLN A 24 -15.23 -43.43 -56.17
C GLN A 24 -13.98 -43.45 -55.28
N LEU A 25 -12.97 -44.26 -55.63
CA LEU A 25 -11.70 -44.33 -54.91
C LEU A 25 -10.96 -42.98 -54.94
N GLN A 26 -10.93 -42.31 -56.10
CA GLN A 26 -10.31 -40.99 -56.23
C GLN A 26 -11.03 -39.96 -55.35
N LYS A 27 -12.37 -39.96 -55.35
CA LYS A 27 -13.18 -39.08 -54.49
C LYS A 27 -12.89 -39.33 -53.00
N LEU A 28 -12.87 -40.58 -52.56
CA LEU A 28 -12.55 -40.93 -51.17
C LEU A 28 -11.12 -40.56 -50.79
N LYS A 29 -10.14 -40.74 -51.69
CA LYS A 29 -8.75 -40.30 -51.46
C LYS A 29 -8.65 -38.79 -51.30
N ALA A 30 -9.39 -38.01 -52.10
CA ALA A 30 -9.44 -36.56 -52.00
C ALA A 30 -10.04 -36.13 -50.65
N GLN A 31 -11.20 -36.70 -50.28
CA GLN A 31 -11.86 -36.44 -49.00
C GLN A 31 -10.95 -36.77 -47.80
N ARG A 32 -10.27 -37.93 -47.83
CA ARG A 32 -9.32 -38.33 -46.78
C ARG A 32 -8.17 -37.33 -46.66
N THR A 33 -7.63 -36.85 -47.77
CA THR A 33 -6.52 -35.89 -47.78
C THR A 33 -6.97 -34.53 -47.26
N GLN A 34 -8.15 -34.07 -47.65
CA GLN A 34 -8.76 -32.85 -47.13
C GLN A 34 -9.00 -32.95 -45.62
N ALA A 35 -9.61 -34.04 -45.13
CA ALA A 35 -9.86 -34.26 -43.71
C ALA A 35 -8.55 -34.28 -42.90
N ARG A 36 -7.49 -34.89 -43.45
CA ARG A 36 -6.15 -34.89 -42.83
C ARG A 36 -5.55 -33.48 -42.77
N GLY A 37 -5.69 -32.68 -43.82
CA GLY A 37 -5.24 -31.29 -43.85
C GLY A 37 -5.92 -30.44 -42.78
N VAL A 38 -7.26 -30.49 -42.73
CA VAL A 38 -8.05 -29.77 -41.72
C VAL A 38 -7.70 -30.21 -40.29
N SER A 39 -7.55 -31.51 -40.06
CA SER A 39 -7.14 -32.03 -38.74
C SER A 39 -5.75 -31.53 -38.34
N GLN A 40 -4.80 -31.48 -39.27
CA GLN A 40 -3.46 -30.97 -39.03
C GLN A 40 -3.48 -29.46 -38.70
N GLU A 41 -4.21 -28.66 -39.47
CA GLU A 41 -4.37 -27.22 -39.21
C GLU A 41 -5.00 -26.96 -37.84
N ASN A 42 -6.07 -27.69 -37.51
CA ASN A 42 -6.73 -27.58 -36.22
C ASN A 42 -5.79 -27.94 -35.06
N LEU A 43 -4.98 -28.99 -35.22
CA LEU A 43 -4.02 -29.40 -34.20
C LEU A 43 -2.92 -28.34 -33.98
N VAL A 44 -2.42 -27.75 -35.07
CA VAL A 44 -1.42 -26.66 -34.99
C VAL A 44 -2.01 -25.45 -34.27
N ARG A 45 -3.22 -25.02 -34.67
CA ARG A 45 -3.92 -23.90 -34.02
C ARG A 45 -4.13 -24.16 -32.54
N LEU A 46 -4.68 -25.32 -32.17
CA LEU A 46 -4.92 -25.68 -30.78
C LEU A 46 -3.63 -25.67 -29.96
N THR A 47 -2.54 -26.20 -30.52
CA THR A 47 -1.23 -26.25 -29.84
C THR A 47 -0.68 -24.85 -29.61
N LEU A 48 -0.80 -23.94 -30.59
CA LEU A 48 -0.33 -22.56 -30.46
C LEU A 48 -1.16 -21.80 -29.41
N GLU A 49 -2.49 -21.87 -29.51
CA GLU A 49 -3.40 -21.20 -28.60
C GLU A 49 -3.26 -21.73 -27.17
N SER A 50 -3.19 -23.06 -26.98
CA SER A 50 -2.96 -23.68 -25.68
C SER A 50 -1.63 -23.28 -25.06
N ASN A 51 -0.54 -23.24 -25.84
CA ASN A 51 0.74 -22.79 -25.32
C ASN A 51 0.74 -21.30 -24.97
N ALA A 52 0.03 -20.46 -25.73
CA ALA A 52 -0.12 -19.04 -25.42
C ALA A 52 -0.90 -18.83 -24.12
N THR A 53 -2.03 -19.53 -23.94
CA THR A 53 -2.83 -19.45 -22.71
C THR A 53 -2.07 -19.99 -21.51
N LEU A 54 -1.35 -21.11 -21.64
CA LEU A 54 -0.48 -21.64 -20.58
C LEU A 54 0.60 -20.64 -20.16
N LYS A 55 1.24 -19.95 -21.12
CA LYS A 55 2.22 -18.90 -20.81
C LYS A 55 1.58 -17.71 -20.08
N ALA A 56 0.38 -17.29 -20.49
CA ALA A 56 -0.34 -16.20 -19.84
C ALA A 56 -0.72 -16.58 -18.40
N LEU A 57 -1.27 -17.78 -18.20
CA LEU A 57 -1.64 -18.29 -16.88
C LEU A 57 -0.42 -18.42 -15.96
N ARG A 58 0.71 -18.93 -16.46
CA ARG A 58 1.97 -18.97 -15.68
C ARG A 58 2.40 -17.58 -15.20
N LYS A 59 2.35 -16.57 -16.07
CA LYS A 59 2.65 -15.18 -15.66
C LYS A 59 1.71 -14.68 -14.56
N THR A 60 0.43 -15.05 -14.61
CA THR A 60 -0.53 -14.69 -13.54
C THR A 60 -0.18 -15.38 -12.23
N VAL A 61 0.18 -16.67 -12.27
CA VAL A 61 0.64 -17.41 -11.09
C VAL A 61 1.91 -16.78 -10.52
N ASP A 62 2.91 -16.47 -11.34
CA ASP A 62 4.16 -15.84 -10.91
C ASP A 62 3.90 -14.48 -10.21
N LYS A 63 2.96 -13.70 -10.74
CA LYS A 63 2.52 -12.44 -10.10
C LYS A 63 1.86 -12.70 -8.74
N GLY A 64 0.96 -13.69 -8.66
CA GLY A 64 0.31 -14.08 -7.42
C GLY A 64 1.33 -14.51 -6.35
N GLU A 65 2.29 -15.36 -6.72
CA GLU A 65 3.37 -15.77 -5.82
C GLU A 65 4.21 -14.58 -5.33
N LYS A 66 4.50 -13.62 -6.21
CA LYS A 66 5.24 -12.43 -5.83
C LYS A 66 4.46 -11.58 -4.83
N ILE A 67 3.15 -11.42 -5.02
CA ILE A 67 2.27 -10.72 -4.08
C ILE A 67 2.29 -11.42 -2.71
N LEU A 68 2.19 -12.75 -2.68
CA LEU A 68 2.22 -13.52 -1.43
C LEU A 68 3.58 -13.39 -0.71
N LYS A 69 4.70 -13.50 -1.44
CA LYS A 69 6.04 -13.32 -0.89
C LYS A 69 6.22 -11.90 -0.30
N LEU A 70 5.74 -10.88 -0.99
CA LEU A 70 5.76 -9.51 -0.49
C LEU A 70 4.90 -9.35 0.76
N ALA A 71 3.69 -9.92 0.78
CA ALA A 71 2.82 -9.91 1.94
C ALA A 71 3.48 -10.59 3.16
N GLU A 72 4.18 -11.71 2.95
CA GLU A 72 4.92 -12.40 4.02
C GLU A 72 6.08 -11.56 4.56
N ILE A 73 6.84 -10.88 3.70
CA ILE A 73 7.92 -9.99 4.11
C ILE A 73 7.35 -8.79 4.88
N CYS A 74 6.29 -8.15 4.38
CA CYS A 74 5.63 -7.05 5.06
C CYS A 74 5.10 -7.47 6.44
N ARG A 75 4.54 -8.68 6.56
CA ARG A 75 4.04 -9.24 7.82
C ARG A 75 5.09 -9.32 8.93
N LYS A 76 6.38 -9.40 8.59
CA LYS A 76 7.47 -9.37 9.59
C LYS A 76 7.60 -8.03 10.31
N PHE A 77 7.16 -6.94 9.66
CA PHE A 77 7.25 -5.58 10.19
C PHE A 77 5.93 -5.10 10.83
N GLU A 78 4.90 -5.92 10.79
CA GLU A 78 3.61 -5.65 11.44
C GLU A 78 3.71 -5.93 12.93
N THR A 79 2.99 -5.13 13.71
CA THR A 79 2.82 -5.36 15.15
C THR A 79 1.96 -6.61 15.41
N GLU A 80 2.06 -7.20 16.60
CA GLU A 80 1.22 -8.37 16.95
C GLU A 80 -0.28 -8.01 16.92
N GLU A 81 -0.63 -6.80 17.31
CA GLU A 81 -2.00 -6.28 17.20
C GLU A 81 -2.48 -6.29 15.74
N GLU A 82 -1.67 -5.82 14.80
CA GLU A 82 -1.97 -5.83 13.35
C GLU A 82 -2.06 -7.22 12.73
N LYS A 83 -1.37 -8.20 13.32
CA LYS A 83 -1.42 -9.60 12.88
C LYS A 83 -2.67 -10.31 13.37
N VAL A 84 -3.15 -9.95 14.57
CA VAL A 84 -4.33 -10.56 15.21
C VAL A 84 -5.62 -9.86 14.79
N LEU A 85 -5.59 -8.52 14.66
CA LEU A 85 -6.69 -7.69 14.22
C LEU A 85 -6.28 -6.83 13.00
N PRO A 86 -6.21 -7.42 11.79
CA PRO A 86 -5.75 -6.72 10.60
C PRO A 86 -6.72 -5.64 10.09
N PHE A 87 -7.98 -5.73 10.49
CA PHE A 87 -9.06 -4.84 10.06
C PHE A 87 -9.60 -4.09 11.26
N TYR A 88 -9.36 -2.79 11.27
CA TYR A 88 -9.82 -1.89 12.31
C TYR A 88 -11.28 -1.54 12.09
N SER A 89 -12.01 -1.38 13.20
CA SER A 89 -13.31 -0.72 13.18
C SER A 89 -13.15 0.66 12.52
N SER A 90 -14.10 1.00 11.64
CA SER A 90 -14.14 2.34 11.06
C SER A 90 -14.18 3.36 12.20
N VAL A 91 -13.30 4.35 12.15
CA VAL A 91 -13.34 5.49 13.08
C VAL A 91 -14.46 6.45 12.69
N LEU A 92 -15.04 6.26 11.51
CA LEU A 92 -16.16 7.04 11.01
C LEU A 92 -17.41 6.79 11.85
N THR A 93 -18.14 7.86 12.14
CA THR A 93 -19.47 7.75 12.73
C THR A 93 -20.42 7.10 11.72
N PRO A 94 -21.51 6.46 12.17
CA PRO A 94 -22.51 5.90 11.26
C PRO A 94 -23.08 6.96 10.29
N GLU A 95 -23.15 8.22 10.72
CA GLU A 95 -23.56 9.36 9.91
C GLU A 95 -22.56 9.62 8.76
N GLU A 96 -21.25 9.66 9.05
CA GLU A 96 -20.20 9.82 8.03
C GLU A 96 -20.13 8.62 7.07
N GLN A 97 -20.43 7.42 7.56
CA GLN A 97 -20.46 6.21 6.74
C GLN A 97 -21.62 6.24 5.74
N GLU A 98 -22.80 6.69 6.18
CA GLU A 98 -23.95 6.90 5.29
C GLU A 98 -23.70 7.99 4.24
N GLU A 99 -23.01 9.08 4.59
CA GLU A 99 -22.66 10.15 3.64
C GLU A 99 -21.73 9.63 2.53
N ILE A 100 -20.76 8.77 2.88
CA ILE A 100 -19.86 8.14 1.89
C ILE A 100 -20.62 7.14 1.00
N GLU A 101 -21.56 6.38 1.57
CA GLU A 101 -22.39 5.45 0.79
C GLU A 101 -23.36 6.17 -0.15
N LYS A 102 -23.81 7.39 0.22
CA LYS A 102 -24.64 8.27 -0.62
C LYS A 102 -23.83 9.07 -1.63
N THR A 103 -22.51 9.14 -1.48
CA THR A 103 -21.64 9.84 -2.44
C THR A 103 -21.51 8.98 -3.69
N ASP A 104 -22.31 9.29 -4.71
CA ASP A 104 -22.25 8.58 -5.98
C ASP A 104 -20.86 8.75 -6.64
N PRO A 105 -20.22 7.68 -7.11
CA PRO A 105 -18.91 7.77 -7.75
C PRO A 105 -18.93 8.57 -9.07
N GLU A 106 -20.11 8.95 -9.56
CA GLU A 106 -20.32 9.85 -10.71
C GLU A 106 -19.90 11.31 -10.44
N GLU A 107 -19.72 11.72 -9.18
CA GLU A 107 -19.18 13.05 -8.84
C GLU A 107 -17.66 13.15 -9.06
N PHE A 108 -16.98 12.03 -9.26
CA PHE A 108 -15.55 11.98 -9.54
C PHE A 108 -15.27 12.08 -11.04
N ASN A 109 -14.09 12.61 -11.40
CA ASN A 109 -13.58 12.54 -12.77
C ASN A 109 -13.68 11.09 -13.30
N GLU A 110 -14.02 10.91 -14.58
CA GLU A 110 -14.36 9.61 -15.18
C GLU A 110 -13.25 8.54 -14.99
N GLU A 111 -11.99 8.96 -14.95
CA GLU A 111 -10.83 8.11 -14.66
C GLU A 111 -10.76 7.67 -13.18
N LEU A 112 -11.12 8.57 -12.26
CA LEU A 112 -11.10 8.30 -10.83
C LEU A 112 -12.28 7.39 -10.44
N ALA A 113 -13.45 7.58 -11.06
CA ALA A 113 -14.61 6.70 -10.88
C ALA A 113 -14.29 5.26 -11.30
N LYS A 114 -13.66 5.07 -12.47
CA LYS A 114 -13.21 3.74 -12.93
C LYS A 114 -12.21 3.09 -11.97
N ALA A 115 -11.23 3.86 -11.49
CA ALA A 115 -10.28 3.36 -10.50
C ALA A 115 -10.97 2.97 -9.19
N ILE A 116 -11.90 3.78 -8.68
CA ILE A 116 -12.64 3.47 -7.45
C ILE A 116 -13.38 2.14 -7.62
N VAL A 117 -14.09 1.94 -8.74
CA VAL A 117 -14.79 0.68 -9.04
C VAL A 117 -13.85 -0.52 -9.06
N ASP A 118 -12.71 -0.41 -9.76
CA ASP A 118 -11.71 -1.47 -9.86
C ASP A 118 -11.07 -1.86 -8.51
N TYR A 119 -11.05 -0.94 -7.54
CA TYR A 119 -10.44 -1.14 -6.22
C TYR A 119 -11.44 -1.22 -5.06
N THR A 120 -12.75 -1.26 -5.32
CA THR A 120 -13.79 -1.47 -4.29
C THR A 120 -13.49 -2.64 -3.36
N GLY A 121 -13.02 -3.77 -3.89
CA GLY A 121 -12.62 -4.95 -3.10
C GLY A 121 -11.38 -4.76 -2.21
N MET A 122 -10.69 -3.62 -2.28
CA MET A 122 -9.43 -3.33 -1.57
C MET A 122 -9.58 -2.32 -0.43
N GLU A 123 -10.79 -1.97 -0.02
CA GLU A 123 -11.04 -1.04 1.10
C GLU A 123 -10.24 -1.38 2.36
N ASN A 124 -10.25 -2.66 2.75
CA ASN A 124 -9.54 -3.13 3.93
C ASN A 124 -8.01 -3.00 3.82
N PHE A 125 -7.47 -3.18 2.61
CA PHE A 125 -6.06 -2.92 2.35
C PHE A 125 -5.73 -1.44 2.57
N TRP A 126 -6.56 -0.54 2.04
CA TRP A 126 -6.38 0.90 2.18
C TRP A 126 -6.57 1.39 3.62
N LYS A 127 -7.54 0.84 4.37
CA LYS A 127 -7.70 1.11 5.80
C LYS A 127 -6.43 0.79 6.57
N ARG A 128 -5.85 -0.39 6.33
CA ARG A 128 -4.62 -0.85 6.96
C ARG A 128 -3.41 0.01 6.58
N TYR A 129 -3.27 0.32 5.29
CA TYR A 129 -2.21 1.18 4.77
C TYR A 129 -2.28 2.59 5.39
N ASN A 130 -3.47 3.19 5.42
CA ASN A 130 -3.68 4.53 5.95
C ASN A 130 -3.39 4.61 7.45
N LYS A 131 -3.81 3.60 8.23
CA LYS A 131 -3.43 3.52 9.66
C LYS A 131 -1.92 3.56 9.84
N VAL A 132 -1.19 2.64 9.20
CA VAL A 132 0.27 2.56 9.33
C VAL A 132 0.93 3.86 8.84
N LYS A 133 0.37 4.51 7.81
CA LYS A 133 0.86 5.80 7.33
C LYS A 133 0.70 6.90 8.37
N LEU A 134 -0.44 6.98 9.06
CA LEU A 134 -0.67 7.93 10.14
C LEU A 134 0.26 7.67 11.32
N GLU A 135 0.50 6.41 11.67
CA GLU A 135 1.45 6.02 12.72
C GLU A 135 2.89 6.38 12.35
N GLN A 136 3.30 6.17 11.10
CA GLN A 136 4.61 6.60 10.62
C GLN A 136 4.80 8.11 10.82
N LEU A 137 3.80 8.91 10.43
CA LEU A 137 3.85 10.37 10.55
C LEU A 137 3.89 10.82 12.02
N SER A 138 3.10 10.18 12.90
CA SER A 138 3.10 10.51 14.33
C SER A 138 4.44 10.18 14.99
N LEU A 139 5.06 9.05 14.64
CA LEU A 139 6.40 8.66 15.10
C LEU A 139 7.49 9.62 14.62
N GLN A 140 7.44 10.05 13.35
CA GLN A 140 8.37 11.05 12.81
C GLN A 140 8.26 12.39 13.55
N HIS A 141 7.03 12.83 13.83
CA HIS A 141 6.79 14.04 14.59
C HIS A 141 7.36 13.94 16.00
N ARG A 142 7.04 12.85 16.72
CA ARG A 142 7.53 12.59 18.08
C ARG A 142 9.06 12.51 18.14
N ARG A 143 9.70 11.85 17.17
CA ARG A 143 11.17 11.81 17.07
C ARG A 143 11.76 13.21 16.98
N THR A 144 11.17 14.06 16.13
CA THR A 144 11.63 15.45 15.95
C THR A 144 11.48 16.26 17.25
N GLN A 145 10.37 16.09 17.96
CA GLN A 145 10.16 16.73 19.27
C GLN A 145 11.20 16.26 20.30
N LEU A 146 11.43 14.95 20.40
CA LEU A 146 12.40 14.37 21.34
C LEU A 146 13.83 14.85 21.06
N LEU A 147 14.21 15.02 19.79
CA LEU A 147 15.52 15.58 19.43
C LEU A 147 15.69 17.02 19.90
N LYS A 148 14.68 17.88 19.68
CA LYS A 148 14.68 19.27 20.18
C LYS A 148 14.77 19.34 21.70
N ILE A 149 14.04 18.47 22.40
CA ILE A 149 14.10 18.39 23.86
C ILE A 149 15.50 17.93 24.30
N ASN A 150 16.08 16.93 23.64
CA ASN A 150 17.42 16.45 23.98
C ASN A 150 18.49 17.54 23.77
N GLU A 151 18.41 18.29 22.68
CA GLU A 151 19.28 19.43 22.40
C GLU A 151 19.17 20.47 23.52
N LYS A 152 17.95 20.90 23.86
CA LYS A 152 17.71 21.86 24.95
C LYS A 152 18.22 21.36 26.31
N LEU A 153 18.05 20.08 26.62
CA LEU A 153 18.57 19.49 27.86
C LEU A 153 20.09 19.48 27.89
N ARG A 154 20.76 19.21 26.77
CA ARG A 154 22.22 19.30 26.66
C ARG A 154 22.71 20.73 26.82
N GLU A 155 22.02 21.70 26.25
CA GLU A 155 22.32 23.12 26.43
C GLU A 155 22.17 23.56 27.89
N MET A 156 21.07 23.18 28.55
CA MET A 156 20.85 23.47 29.96
C MET A 156 21.91 22.81 30.85
N LEU A 157 22.28 21.56 30.56
CA LEU A 157 23.33 20.86 31.30
C LEU A 157 24.68 21.55 31.12
N ARG A 158 25.01 21.97 29.89
CA ARG A 158 26.22 22.75 29.62
C ARG A 158 26.22 24.06 30.38
N GLN A 159 25.13 24.83 30.34
CA GLN A 159 25.00 26.08 31.10
C GLN A 159 25.14 25.84 32.62
N TYR A 160 24.60 24.74 33.14
CA TYR A 160 24.75 24.37 34.55
C TYR A 160 26.22 24.07 34.89
N LEU A 161 26.91 23.27 34.06
CA LEU A 161 28.34 22.95 34.24
C LEU A 161 29.21 24.20 34.14
N ASP A 162 28.93 25.09 33.19
CA ASP A 162 29.59 26.40 33.06
C ASP A 162 29.33 27.30 34.27
N GLY A 163 28.15 27.20 34.90
CA GLY A 163 27.79 27.95 36.11
C GLY A 163 28.51 27.49 37.38
N ILE A 164 28.90 26.20 37.47
CA ILE A 164 29.62 25.64 38.63
C ILE A 164 31.14 25.55 38.42
N SER A 165 31.61 25.56 37.18
CA SER A 165 33.03 25.46 36.82
C SER A 165 33.59 26.83 36.42
N VAL A 166 34.80 27.14 36.86
CA VAL A 166 35.50 28.36 36.42
C VAL A 166 36.45 27.99 35.30
N SER A 167 36.00 28.19 34.06
CA SER A 167 36.77 27.95 32.83
C SER A 167 37.01 29.26 32.07
N ASP A 168 38.07 29.33 31.26
CA ASP A 168 38.42 30.55 30.49
C ASP A 168 37.28 31.01 29.57
N GLU A 169 36.55 30.06 28.99
CA GLU A 169 35.38 30.31 28.15
C GLU A 169 34.24 30.99 28.94
N VAL A 170 34.04 30.62 30.20
CA VAL A 170 33.05 31.22 31.12
C VAL A 170 33.47 32.62 31.57
N LEU A 171 34.78 32.85 31.75
CA LEU A 171 35.33 34.16 32.09
C LEU A 171 35.29 35.15 30.91
N SER A 172 35.32 34.63 29.67
CA SER A 172 35.21 35.43 28.45
C SER A 172 33.77 35.88 28.12
N GLN A 173 32.77 35.19 28.66
CA GLN A 173 31.34 35.43 28.42
C GLN A 173 30.71 36.25 29.56
N LEU A 174 29.49 36.76 29.36
CA LEU A 174 28.76 37.48 30.40
C LEU A 174 28.44 36.54 31.56
N ASN A 175 29.12 36.75 32.68
CA ASN A 175 29.08 35.85 33.83
C ASN A 175 28.85 36.62 35.15
N PRO A 176 28.23 35.99 36.17
CA PRO A 176 28.00 36.60 37.48
C PRO A 176 29.27 36.75 38.33
N LEU A 177 30.39 36.13 37.91
CA LEU A 177 31.64 36.08 38.69
C LEU A 177 32.42 37.42 38.68
N PHE A 178 32.14 38.31 37.72
CA PHE A 178 32.76 39.64 37.63
C PHE A 178 31.75 40.74 37.95
N ILE A 179 31.96 41.42 39.09
CA ILE A 179 31.21 42.62 39.48
C ILE A 179 32.20 43.78 39.55
N VAL A 180 32.01 44.79 38.69
CA VAL A 180 32.83 46.00 38.68
C VAL A 180 31.95 47.17 39.09
N ASN A 181 32.35 47.92 40.12
CA ASN A 181 31.62 49.10 40.63
C ASN A 181 30.14 48.81 40.99
N HIS A 182 29.88 47.71 41.69
CA HIS A 182 28.53 47.24 42.08
C HIS A 182 27.56 46.99 40.91
N ARG A 183 28.06 46.89 39.68
CA ARG A 183 27.28 46.54 38.49
C ARG A 183 27.69 45.16 38.01
N SER A 184 26.72 44.27 37.86
CA SER A 184 26.92 42.99 37.18
C SER A 184 26.79 43.17 35.67
N ASN A 185 27.50 42.36 34.90
CA ASN A 185 27.41 42.36 33.44
C ASN A 185 26.18 41.59 32.92
N LEU A 186 25.34 41.06 33.80
CA LEU A 186 24.15 40.31 33.44
C LEU A 186 22.98 41.25 33.10
N PRO A 187 22.19 40.96 32.05
CA PRO A 187 20.96 41.67 31.77
C PRO A 187 20.02 41.59 32.98
N ARG A 188 19.65 42.73 33.55
CA ARG A 188 18.64 42.78 34.62
C ARG A 188 17.31 42.32 34.00
N PRO A 189 16.58 41.37 34.60
CA PRO A 189 15.24 41.05 34.13
C PRO A 189 14.41 42.34 34.19
N LEU A 190 13.83 42.75 33.05
CA LEU A 190 12.93 43.89 33.00
C LEU A 190 11.83 43.65 34.03
N SER A 191 11.75 44.52 35.04
CA SER A 191 10.58 44.61 35.90
C SER A 191 9.37 44.82 34.99
N THR A 192 8.45 43.87 35.01
CA THR A 192 7.17 43.97 34.28
C THR A 192 6.51 45.32 34.61
N PRO A 193 6.02 46.09 33.62
CA PRO A 193 5.38 47.36 33.89
C PRO A 193 4.18 47.12 34.80
N THR A 194 4.15 47.83 35.92
CA THR A 194 3.00 47.96 36.80
C THR A 194 1.80 48.39 35.96
N ALA A 195 0.83 47.49 35.78
CA ALA A 195 -0.42 47.80 35.10
C ALA A 195 -1.25 48.76 35.97
N GLU A 196 -1.69 49.86 35.38
CA GLU A 196 -2.68 50.78 35.94
C GLU A 196 -4.04 50.07 36.18
N PRO A 197 -4.86 50.56 37.14
CA PRO A 197 -6.07 49.87 37.56
C PRO A 197 -7.21 50.11 36.56
N GLY A 198 -7.57 49.08 35.81
CA GLY A 198 -8.73 49.08 34.92
C GLY A 198 -9.29 47.67 34.68
N ASP A 199 -10.41 47.38 35.33
CA ASP A 199 -11.39 46.32 35.10
C ASP A 199 -11.00 45.15 34.18
N LYS A 200 -10.20 44.20 34.69
CA LYS A 200 -10.26 42.77 34.30
C LYS A 200 -9.97 41.91 35.53
N LYS A 201 -10.91 41.02 35.89
CA LYS A 201 -10.71 40.02 36.95
C LYS A 201 -9.41 39.24 36.69
N PRO A 202 -8.56 39.01 37.71
CA PRO A 202 -7.34 38.24 37.52
C PRO A 202 -7.67 36.80 37.07
N PRO A 203 -6.85 36.19 36.20
CA PRO A 203 -7.02 34.78 35.87
C PRO A 203 -6.84 33.95 37.14
N THR A 204 -7.78 33.05 37.41
CA THR A 204 -7.75 32.13 38.54
C THR A 204 -6.46 31.31 38.49
N THR A 205 -5.50 31.61 39.36
CA THR A 205 -4.34 30.75 39.60
C THR A 205 -4.83 29.45 40.22
N TYR A 206 -4.83 28.38 39.43
CA TYR A 206 -4.98 27.03 39.97
C TYR A 206 -3.62 26.61 40.54
N ASN A 207 -3.58 26.33 41.84
CA ASN A 207 -2.42 25.72 42.46
C ASN A 207 -2.33 24.27 41.95
N ILE A 208 -1.32 23.98 41.13
CA ILE A 208 -0.98 22.62 40.72
C ILE A 208 -0.21 21.98 41.87
N ILE A 209 -0.88 21.15 42.66
CA ILE A 209 -0.26 20.35 43.70
C ILE A 209 0.12 19.00 43.07
N GLU A 210 1.39 18.61 43.15
CA GLU A 210 1.82 17.28 42.70
C GLU A 210 1.06 16.20 43.48
N ALA A 211 0.59 15.16 42.78
CA ALA A 211 -0.20 14.07 43.36
C ALA A 211 0.49 13.37 44.55
N ALA A 212 1.82 13.42 44.62
CA ALA A 212 2.61 12.88 45.73
C ALA A 212 2.33 13.58 47.08
N HIS A 213 1.88 14.83 47.08
CA HIS A 213 1.62 15.61 48.29
C HIS A 213 0.23 15.38 48.91
N VAL A 214 -0.69 14.73 48.20
CA VAL A 214 -2.07 14.47 48.68
C VAL A 214 -2.12 13.22 49.57
N ILE A 215 -1.12 12.34 49.47
CA ILE A 215 -1.11 11.02 50.12
C ILE A 215 -0.78 11.11 51.62
N SER A 216 -0.18 12.21 52.11
CA SER A 216 0.19 12.35 53.53
C SER A 216 -1.00 12.58 54.49
N HIS A 217 -2.24 12.68 53.97
CA HIS A 217 -3.45 12.86 54.78
C HIS A 217 -4.52 11.77 54.59
N ILE A 218 -4.17 10.62 53.97
CA ILE A 218 -5.12 9.51 53.73
C ILE A 218 -4.69 8.22 54.47
N LEU A 219 -3.94 8.33 55.56
CA LEU A 219 -3.68 7.22 56.49
C LEU A 219 -4.06 7.62 57.92
#